data_AF-A0A485CBH5-F1
#
_entry.id   AF-A0A485CBH5-F1
#
_cell.length_a   1.000
_cell.length_b   1.000
_cell.length_c   1.000
_cell.angle_alpha   90.00
_cell.angle_beta   90.00
_cell.angle_gamma   90.00
#
_symmetry.space_group_name_H-M   'P 1'
#
loop_
_entity.id
_entity.type
_entity.pdbx_description
1 polymer ?
#
loop_
_entity_poly.entity_id
_entity_poly.type
_entity_poly.pdbx_seq_one_letter_code
_entity_poly.pdbx_strand_id
1 'polypeptide(L)'
;MMIRSSNMANYYFGGVSASEATSQRPQWDTGTTVSPMAAIITSYRFSPHWVGMFAANYELYDKDIADSPLVQHNGELYGILAVGYSW
;
A
#
# COMPACT_ATOMS: atom_id res chain seq x y z
N MET A 1 4.07 9.52 -1.07
CA MET A 1 2.88 9.76 -1.92
C MET A 1 2.88 8.70 -2.99
N MET A 2 1.86 7.83 -3.01
CA MET A 2 1.69 6.85 -4.07
C MET A 2 0.53 7.32 -4.97
N ILE A 3 0.76 7.31 -6.28
CA ILE A 3 -0.25 7.65 -7.29
C ILE A 3 -0.72 6.34 -7.93
N ARG A 4 -2.04 6.13 -7.97
CA ARG A 4 -2.66 4.94 -8.56
C ARG A 4 -3.67 5.36 -9.64
N SER A 5 -3.75 4.58 -10.71
CA SER A 5 -4.76 4.70 -11.77
C SER A 5 -5.16 3.32 -12.27
N SER A 6 -6.35 3.18 -12.87
CA SER A 6 -6.87 1.91 -13.40
C SER A 6 -5.96 1.23 -14.44
N ASN A 7 -5.09 1.99 -15.12
CA ASN A 7 -4.10 1.48 -16.07
C ASN A 7 -2.72 1.18 -15.45
N MET A 8 -2.46 1.58 -14.19
CA MET A 8 -1.11 1.57 -13.60
C MET A 8 -1.03 0.89 -12.22
N ALA A 9 -2.14 0.78 -11.50
CA ALA A 9 -2.18 0.19 -10.17
C ALA A 9 -2.74 -1.22 -10.20
N ASN A 10 -2.12 -2.09 -9.40
CA ASN A 10 -2.57 -3.45 -9.07
C ASN A 10 -4.09 -3.55 -9.15
N TYR A 11 -4.54 -4.44 -10.02
CA TYR A 11 -5.92 -4.72 -10.45
C TYR A 11 -6.98 -4.84 -9.33
N TYR A 12 -6.56 -4.92 -8.06
CA TYR A 12 -7.42 -5.04 -6.89
C TYR A 12 -7.67 -3.72 -6.13
N PHE A 13 -6.91 -2.65 -6.38
CA PHE A 13 -7.16 -1.33 -5.81
C PHE A 13 -7.77 -0.34 -6.82
N GLY A 14 -7.67 -0.63 -8.13
CA GLY A 14 -8.09 0.26 -9.21
C GLY A 14 -9.58 0.20 -9.61
N GLY A 15 -10.40 -0.55 -8.86
CA GLY A 15 -11.83 -0.68 -9.10
C GLY A 15 -12.25 -2.07 -9.63
N VAL A 16 -13.51 -2.15 -10.08
CA VAL A 16 -14.15 -3.34 -10.64
C VAL A 16 -14.56 -3.00 -12.06
N SER A 17 -14.00 -3.69 -13.06
CA SER A 17 -14.34 -3.43 -14.46
C SER A 17 -15.77 -3.86 -14.79
N ALA A 18 -16.37 -3.29 -15.85
CA ALA A 18 -17.73 -3.62 -16.27
C ALA A 18 -17.92 -5.12 -16.59
N SER A 19 -16.90 -5.76 -17.18
CA SER A 19 -16.89 -7.20 -17.50
C SER A 19 -16.81 -8.11 -16.28
N GLU A 20 -16.43 -7.57 -15.13
CA GLU A 20 -16.19 -8.31 -13.89
C GLU A 20 -17.20 -7.98 -12.79
N ALA A 21 -18.08 -7.01 -13.07
CA ALA A 21 -19.14 -6.59 -12.19
C ALA A 21 -20.15 -7.73 -12.01
N THR A 22 -20.47 -8.01 -10.76
CA THR A 22 -21.53 -8.94 -10.37
C THR A 22 -22.52 -8.23 -9.47
N SER A 23 -23.65 -8.87 -9.16
CA SER A 23 -24.64 -8.31 -8.22
C SER A 23 -24.06 -8.05 -6.82
N GLN A 24 -23.04 -8.81 -6.40
CA GLN A 24 -22.37 -8.66 -5.10
C GLN A 24 -21.15 -7.74 -5.16
N ARG A 25 -20.61 -7.47 -6.35
CA ARG A 25 -19.44 -6.62 -6.56
C ARG A 25 -19.70 -5.71 -7.77
N PRO A 26 -20.40 -4.58 -7.58
CA PRO A 26 -20.76 -3.70 -8.67
C PRO A 26 -19.52 -3.07 -9.30
N GLN A 27 -19.67 -2.61 -10.54
CA GLN A 27 -18.64 -1.84 -11.22
C GLN A 27 -18.25 -0.62 -10.37
N TRP A 28 -16.94 -0.38 -10.23
CA TRP A 28 -16.39 0.72 -9.45
C TRP A 28 -15.17 1.25 -10.17
N ASP A 29 -15.04 2.56 -10.30
CA ASP A 29 -13.84 3.19 -10.87
C ASP A 29 -13.30 4.18 -9.86
N THR A 30 -12.09 3.91 -9.36
CA THR A 30 -11.42 4.78 -8.41
C THR A 30 -10.83 6.03 -9.08
N GLY A 31 -10.76 6.05 -10.41
CA GLY A 31 -10.12 7.12 -11.17
C GLY A 31 -8.65 7.30 -10.80
N THR A 32 -8.22 8.55 -10.66
CA THR A 32 -6.89 8.91 -10.17
C THR A 32 -6.97 9.19 -8.67
N THR A 33 -6.19 8.47 -7.89
CA THR A 33 -6.21 8.55 -6.42
C THR A 33 -4.86 8.97 -5.87
N VAL A 34 -4.87 9.68 -4.74
CA VAL A 34 -3.65 10.14 -4.07
C VAL A 34 -3.69 9.70 -2.61
N SER A 35 -2.81 8.76 -2.27
CA SER A 35 -2.69 8.23 -0.91
C SER A 35 -1.40 8.76 -0.24
N PRO A 36 -1.51 9.62 0.78
CA PRO A 36 -0.36 10.05 1.55
C PRO A 36 0.17 8.91 2.42
N MET A 37 1.48 8.89 2.63
CA MET A 37 2.16 7.85 3.39
C MET A 37 3.17 8.48 4.33
N ALA A 38 3.28 7.94 5.54
CA ALA A 38 4.30 8.27 6.52
C ALA A 38 5.10 7.02 6.88
N ALA A 39 6.40 7.17 7.06
CA ALA A 39 7.29 6.05 7.38
C ALA A 39 8.26 6.42 8.51
N ILE A 40 8.46 5.49 9.43
CA ILE A 40 9.57 5.48 10.38
C ILE A 40 10.56 4.44 9.89
N ILE A 41 11.79 4.85 9.59
CA ILE A 41 12.84 3.95 9.13
C ILE A 41 14.05 4.16 10.03
N THR A 42 14.52 3.07 10.64
CA THR A 42 15.69 3.07 11.51
C THR A 42 16.62 1.94 11.12
N SER A 43 17.92 2.18 11.33
CA SER A 43 18.93 1.14 11.24
C SER A 43 19.86 1.24 12.43
N TYR A 44 20.32 0.09 12.89
CA TYR A 44 21.24 0.00 14.02
C TYR A 44 22.33 -1.02 13.71
N ARG A 45 23.58 -0.54 13.71
CA ARG A 45 24.75 -1.40 13.59
C ARG A 45 25.11 -1.94 14.98
N PHE A 46 24.75 -3.19 15.24
CA PHE A 46 25.02 -3.84 16.54
C PHE A 46 26.38 -4.56 16.60
N SER A 47 27.10 -4.68 15.47
CA SER A 47 28.51 -5.08 15.42
C SER A 47 29.20 -4.55 14.15
N PRO A 48 30.54 -4.62 14.00
CA PRO A 48 31.24 -4.10 12.82
C PRO A 48 30.72 -4.65 11.48
N HIS A 49 30.25 -5.91 11.50
CA HIS A 49 29.78 -6.60 10.31
C HIS A 49 28.26 -6.70 10.20
N TRP A 50 27.50 -6.41 11.26
CA TRP A 50 26.05 -6.63 11.28
C TRP A 50 25.26 -5.36 11.52
N VAL A 51 24.26 -5.14 10.66
CA VAL A 51 23.29 -4.04 10.76
C VAL A 51 21.87 -4.59 10.74
N GLY A 52 21.06 -4.15 11.70
CA GLY A 52 19.62 -4.35 11.68
C GLY A 52 18.93 -3.13 11.07
N MET A 53 17.81 -3.34 10.41
CA MET A 53 16.94 -2.30 9.92
C MET A 53 15.50 -2.63 10.31
N PHE A 54 14.78 -1.59 10.71
CA PHE A 54 13.35 -1.62 10.94
C PHE A 54 12.70 -0.50 10.13
N ALA A 55 11.61 -0.81 9.45
CA ALA A 55 10.75 0.19 8.85
C ALA A 55 9.30 -0.10 9.22
N ALA A 56 8.56 0.94 9.57
CA ALA A 56 7.11 0.91 9.71
C ALA A 56 6.52 2.00 8.81
N ASN A 57 5.56 1.63 7.97
CA ASN A 57 4.95 2.50 6.98
C ASN A 57 3.45 2.47 7.19
N TYR A 58 2.84 3.64 7.26
CA TYR A 58 1.39 3.79 7.25
C TYR A 58 0.98 4.55 6.00
N GLU A 59 0.11 3.94 5.21
CA GLU A 59 -0.53 4.57 4.07
C GLU A 59 -2.00 4.86 4.40
N LEU A 60 -2.40 6.13 4.24
CA LEU A 60 -3.80 6.51 4.34
C LEU A 60 -4.41 6.47 2.94
N TYR A 61 -5.43 5.65 2.74
CA TYR A 61 -6.04 5.50 1.44
C TYR A 61 -6.87 6.73 1.06
N ASP A 62 -6.92 7.00 -0.23
CA ASP A 62 -7.86 7.96 -0.79
C ASP A 62 -9.30 7.44 -0.54
N LYS A 63 -10.26 8.34 -0.33
CA LYS A 63 -11.67 7.96 -0.11
C LYS A 63 -12.20 7.08 -1.24
N ASP A 64 -11.78 7.31 -2.49
CA ASP A 64 -12.27 6.56 -3.64
C ASP A 64 -11.74 5.11 -3.65
N ILE A 65 -10.63 4.86 -2.94
CA ILE A 65 -10.13 3.51 -2.62
C ILE A 65 -10.83 2.95 -1.40
N ALA A 66 -10.93 3.70 -0.30
CA ALA A 66 -11.48 3.23 0.97
C ALA A 66 -12.97 2.85 0.89
N ASP A 67 -13.73 3.54 0.04
CA ASP A 67 -15.16 3.30 -0.18
C ASP A 67 -15.44 2.24 -1.26
N SER A 68 -14.38 1.70 -1.89
CA SER A 68 -14.49 0.66 -2.91
C SER A 68 -15.08 -0.62 -2.33
N PRO A 69 -15.95 -1.35 -3.06
CA PRO A 69 -16.47 -2.65 -2.61
C PRO A 69 -15.39 -3.72 -2.40
N LEU A 70 -14.16 -3.48 -2.87
CA LEU A 70 -13.00 -4.36 -2.71
C LEU A 70 -12.21 -4.11 -1.43
N VAL A 71 -12.32 -2.92 -0.84
CA VAL A 71 -11.50 -2.49 0.29
C VAL A 71 -12.41 -2.25 1.50
N GLN A 72 -12.04 -2.77 2.66
CA GLN A 72 -12.86 -2.68 3.89
C GLN A 72 -12.16 -1.88 4.99
N HIS A 73 -11.13 -1.10 4.66
CA HIS A 73 -10.33 -0.32 5.60
C HIS A 73 -9.82 0.98 4.97
N ASN A 74 -9.57 1.98 5.81
CA ASN A 74 -9.22 3.34 5.37
C ASN A 74 -7.71 3.56 5.14
N GLY A 75 -6.89 2.54 5.37
CA GLY A 75 -5.44 2.62 5.25
C GLY A 75 -4.78 1.31 5.61
N GLU A 76 -3.46 1.27 5.51
CA GLU A 76 -2.67 0.06 5.73
C GLU A 76 -1.38 0.36 6.48
N LEU A 77 -1.10 -0.44 7.51
CA LEU A 77 0.15 -0.42 8.25
C LEU A 77 0.96 -1.66 7.87
N TYR A 78 2.17 -1.45 7.35
CA TYR A 78 3.08 -2.54 7.02
C TYR A 78 4.49 -2.25 7.51
N GLY A 79 5.21 -3.31 7.85
CA GLY A 79 6.54 -3.24 8.45
C GLY A 79 7.55 -4.11 7.73
N ILE A 80 8.81 -3.71 7.79
CA ILE A 80 9.96 -4.46 7.32
C ILE A 80 10.94 -4.61 8.47
N LEU A 81 11.38 -5.84 8.70
CA LEU A 81 12.53 -6.17 9.53
C LEU A 81 13.59 -6.78 8.63
N ALA A 82 14.80 -6.25 8.67
CA ALA A 82 15.91 -6.73 7.86
C ALA A 82 17.20 -6.79 8.68
N VAL A 83 18.07 -7.73 8.31
CA VAL A 83 19.42 -7.87 8.85
C VAL A 83 20.37 -7.96 7.67
N GLY A 84 21.43 -7.15 7.70
CA GLY A 84 22.48 -7.12 6.71
C GLY A 84 23.84 -7.49 7.31
N TYR A 85 24.67 -8.15 6.50
CA TYR A 85 26.05 -8.48 6.81
C TYR A 85 26.99 -7.75 5.83
N SER A 86 28.08 -7.15 6.32
CA SER A 86 29.14 -6.55 5.52
C SER A 86 30.51 -7.14 5.91
N TRP A 87 31.26 -7.63 4.92
CA TRP A 87 32.61 -8.19 5.10
C TRP A 87 33.71 -7.12 5.06
#